data_AF-Q8DGU5-F1
#
_entry.id   AF-Q8DGU5-F1
#
_cell.length_a   1.000
_cell.length_b   1.000
_cell.length_c   1.000
_cell.angle_alpha   90.00
_cell.angle_beta   90.00
_cell.angle_gamma   90.00
#
_symmetry.space_group_name_H-M   'P 1'
#
loop_
_entity.id
_entity.type
_entity.pdbx_description
1 polymer ?
#
loop_
_entity_poly.entity_id
_entity_poly.type
_entity_poly.pdbx_seq_one_letter_code
_entity_poly.pdbx_strand_id
1 'polypeptide(L)'
;MVKALYICWGYCEKCRLPGSGNLKIFDTLDLVLLKRAIVVSESPKPEFDKQKFLFPISAYHGPFTPQNLAFNANLQEFAQRVSYICGLETGGKITSDEAYNQIKALWKQLKKSRELLFANLPPEEENSSDID
;
A
#
# COMPACT_ATOMS: atom_id res chain seq x y z
N MET A 1 14.48 24.92 13.06
CA MET A 1 14.92 23.94 12.05
C MET A 1 13.81 23.78 11.03
N VAL A 2 14.17 24.05 9.78
CA VAL A 2 13.50 23.67 8.53
C VAL A 2 12.06 24.17 8.33
N LYS A 3 11.99 25.44 7.94
CA LYS A 3 10.95 25.92 7.04
C LYS A 3 11.00 25.08 5.76
N ALA A 4 9.83 24.57 5.40
CA ALA A 4 9.41 24.12 4.09
C ALA A 4 10.29 24.68 2.94
N LEU A 5 11.29 23.88 2.57
CA LEU A 5 11.73 23.78 1.19
C LEU A 5 10.58 23.17 0.40
N TYR A 6 10.35 23.72 -0.80
CA TYR A 6 9.32 23.35 -1.77
C TYR A 6 7.94 23.96 -1.51
N ILE A 7 7.72 25.15 -2.08
CA ILE A 7 6.82 25.36 -3.24
C ILE A 7 7.03 26.82 -3.67
N CYS A 8 7.80 27.02 -4.73
CA CYS A 8 7.52 27.98 -5.80
C CYS A 8 8.71 27.93 -6.76
N TRP A 9 8.66 26.87 -7.54
CA TRP A 9 9.13 26.77 -8.91
C TRP A 9 9.07 28.12 -9.64
N GLY A 10 10.07 28.35 -10.47
CA GLY A 10 10.39 29.62 -11.10
C GLY A 10 9.29 30.22 -11.99
N TYR A 11 9.40 31.54 -12.13
CA TYR A 11 9.24 32.26 -13.38
C TYR A 11 7.98 31.95 -14.21
N CYS A 12 6.92 32.71 -13.94
CA CYS A 12 5.95 33.09 -14.97
C CYS A 12 5.87 34.62 -14.99
N GLU A 13 6.65 35.23 -15.88
CA GLU A 13 6.85 36.68 -16.02
C GLU A 13 5.79 37.33 -16.94
N LYS A 14 4.54 36.85 -16.87
CA LYS A 14 3.42 37.36 -17.67
C LYS A 14 2.13 37.34 -16.85
N CYS A 15 1.94 38.40 -16.06
CA CYS A 15 0.65 39.03 -15.79
C CYS A 15 0.87 40.30 -14.96
N ARG A 16 1.38 41.34 -15.62
CA ARG A 16 1.31 42.74 -15.18
C ARG A 16 -0.16 43.18 -15.29
N LEU A 17 -0.86 43.35 -14.18
CA LEU A 17 -2.15 44.05 -14.17
C LEU A 17 -1.95 45.49 -13.69
N PRO A 18 -2.41 46.51 -14.45
CA PRO A 18 -2.38 47.90 -14.05
C PRO A 18 -3.66 48.26 -13.27
N GLY A 19 -3.58 49.29 -12.42
CA GLY A 19 -4.76 50.06 -12.03
C GLY A 19 -5.10 50.01 -10.55
N SER A 20 -4.67 51.05 -9.85
CA SER A 20 -5.24 51.55 -8.61
C SER A 20 -6.73 51.86 -8.75
N GLY A 21 -7.55 51.30 -7.86
CA GLY A 21 -8.96 51.67 -7.70
C GLY A 21 -9.41 51.37 -6.27
N ASN A 22 -9.62 52.42 -5.47
CA ASN A 22 -10.23 52.32 -4.15
C ASN A 22 -11.68 51.85 -4.30
N LEU A 23 -12.03 50.70 -3.71
CA LEU A 23 -13.43 50.36 -3.46
C LEU A 23 -13.63 49.96 -2.01
N LYS A 24 -14.67 50.57 -1.44
CA LYS A 24 -14.90 50.80 -0.02
C LYS A 24 -15.29 49.50 0.70
N ILE A 25 -14.74 49.35 1.91
CA ILE A 25 -15.43 49.00 3.16
C ILE A 25 -16.59 48.00 2.96
N PHE A 26 -16.30 46.72 3.17
CA PHE A 26 -17.30 45.79 3.69
C PHE A 26 -17.34 46.00 5.20
N ASP A 27 -18.47 46.49 5.69
CA ASP A 27 -18.72 46.72 7.12
C ASP A 27 -18.63 45.40 7.89
N THR A 28 -18.26 45.50 9.17
CA THR A 28 -18.00 44.39 10.11
C THR A 28 -19.17 43.43 10.35
N LEU A 29 -20.30 43.61 9.66
CA LEU A 29 -21.48 42.74 9.73
C LEU A 29 -21.44 41.54 8.76
N ASP A 30 -20.49 41.46 7.82
CA ASP A 30 -20.41 40.32 6.87
C ASP A 30 -19.61 39.11 7.42
N LEU A 31 -18.79 39.31 8.46
CA LEU A 31 -17.98 38.25 9.07
C LEU A 31 -18.81 37.27 9.94
N VAL A 32 -19.99 37.67 10.38
CA VAL A 32 -20.86 36.85 11.25
C VAL A 32 -21.70 35.88 10.42
N LEU A 33 -22.16 36.29 9.23
CA LEU A 33 -22.89 35.41 8.32
C LEU A 33 -21.98 34.36 7.67
N LEU A 34 -20.73 34.72 7.35
CA LEU A 34 -19.75 33.75 6.82
C LEU A 34 -19.31 32.71 7.86
N LYS A 35 -19.38 33.02 9.17
CA LYS A 35 -19.06 32.07 10.25
C LYS A 35 -20.16 31.04 10.54
N ARG A 36 -21.41 31.27 10.10
CA ARG A 36 -22.52 30.31 10.26
C ARG A 36 -22.68 29.35 9.08
N ALA A 37 -22.15 29.68 7.91
CA ALA A 37 -22.17 28.81 6.74
C ALA A 37 -21.11 27.71 6.77
N ILE A 38 -20.18 27.73 7.74
CA ILE A 38 -19.24 26.64 8.01
C ILE A 38 -19.95 25.56 8.85
N VAL A 39 -21.03 25.00 8.31
CA VAL A 39 -21.29 23.59 8.56
C VAL A 39 -20.11 22.90 7.88
N VAL A 40 -19.15 22.47 8.70
CA VAL A 40 -17.97 21.73 8.26
C VAL A 40 -18.46 20.52 7.48
N SER A 41 -18.49 20.62 6.15
CA SER A 41 -18.40 19.45 5.29
C SER A 41 -16.98 18.95 5.48
N GLU A 42 -16.80 18.11 6.50
CA GLU A 42 -15.52 17.47 6.74
C GLU A 42 -15.23 16.62 5.50
N SER A 43 -14.34 17.12 4.65
CA SER A 43 -13.90 16.39 3.47
C SER A 43 -13.32 15.07 3.97
N PRO A 44 -13.72 13.90 3.43
CA PRO A 44 -13.16 12.63 3.86
C PRO A 44 -11.65 12.71 3.71
N LYS A 45 -10.92 12.63 4.83
CA LYS A 45 -9.47 12.53 4.79
C LYS A 45 -9.16 11.25 3.99
N PRO A 46 -8.27 11.29 2.99
CA PRO A 46 -7.94 10.08 2.23
C PRO A 46 -7.39 9.05 3.23
N GLU A 47 -8.18 8.00 3.45
CA GLU A 47 -7.82 6.96 4.39
C GLU A 47 -6.68 6.15 3.78
N PHE A 48 -5.51 6.26 4.40
CA PHE A 48 -4.32 5.56 3.95
C PHE A 48 -4.38 4.10 4.40
N ASP A 49 -4.49 3.18 3.45
CA ASP A 49 -4.42 1.76 3.72
C ASP A 49 -2.97 1.35 4.05
N LYS A 50 -2.69 1.28 5.35
CA LYS A 50 -1.38 0.86 5.89
C LYS A 50 -1.03 -0.57 5.48
N GLN A 51 -2.01 -1.47 5.34
CA GLN A 51 -1.74 -2.84 4.97
C GLN A 51 -1.24 -2.91 3.54
N LYS A 52 -1.92 -2.21 2.63
CA LYS A 52 -1.50 -2.13 1.23
C LYS A 52 -0.12 -1.48 1.05
N PHE A 53 0.25 -0.55 1.93
CA PHE A 53 1.58 0.05 1.93
C PHE A 53 2.68 -0.89 2.45
N LEU A 54 2.44 -1.55 3.58
CA LEU A 54 3.43 -2.44 4.21
C LEU A 54 3.58 -3.77 3.46
N PHE A 55 2.54 -4.21 2.77
CA PHE A 55 2.43 -5.51 2.12
C PHE A 55 2.03 -5.36 0.66
N PRO A 56 2.93 -4.86 -0.21
CA PRO A 56 2.65 -4.71 -1.62
C PRO A 56 2.38 -6.09 -2.24
N ILE A 57 1.27 -6.20 -2.97
CA ILE A 57 0.91 -7.40 -3.74
C ILE A 57 1.41 -7.19 -5.17
N SER A 58 2.23 -8.12 -5.64
CA SER A 58 2.67 -8.19 -7.03
C SER A 58 1.57 -8.79 -7.89
N ALA A 59 1.42 -8.27 -9.11
CA ALA A 59 0.49 -8.83 -10.08
C ALA A 59 0.87 -10.28 -10.42
N TYR A 60 -0.14 -11.13 -10.60
CA TYR A 60 0.09 -12.49 -11.07
C TYR A 60 0.28 -12.49 -12.58
N HIS A 61 1.39 -13.05 -13.06
CA HIS A 61 1.75 -13.10 -14.49
C HIS A 61 1.72 -14.52 -15.08
N GLY A 62 1.23 -15.52 -14.33
CA GLY A 62 1.13 -16.90 -14.82
C GLY A 62 -0.22 -17.24 -15.45
N PRO A 63 -0.41 -18.50 -15.89
CA PRO A 63 -1.66 -18.96 -16.49
C PRO A 63 -2.84 -18.80 -15.54
N PHE A 64 -3.91 -18.15 -16.01
CA PHE A 64 -5.10 -17.92 -15.20
C PHE A 64 -5.87 -19.22 -14.96
N THR A 65 -5.80 -19.70 -13.72
CA THR A 65 -6.78 -20.61 -13.12
C THR A 65 -7.15 -20.06 -11.74
N PRO A 66 -8.38 -20.27 -11.25
CA PRO A 66 -8.74 -19.86 -9.89
C PRO A 66 -7.78 -20.41 -8.82
N GLN A 67 -7.30 -21.64 -9.01
CA GLN A 67 -6.33 -22.31 -8.15
C GLN A 67 -4.98 -21.60 -8.15
N ASN A 68 -4.46 -21.28 -9.34
CA ASN A 68 -3.19 -20.57 -9.49
C ASN A 68 -3.25 -19.17 -8.89
N LEU A 69 -4.34 -18.43 -9.14
CA LEU A 69 -4.50 -17.09 -8.59
C LEU A 69 -4.60 -17.11 -7.06
N ALA A 70 -5.38 -18.04 -6.51
CA ALA A 70 -5.51 -18.22 -5.07
C ALA A 70 -4.19 -18.67 -4.43
N PHE A 71 -3.49 -19.64 -5.03
CA PHE A 71 -2.21 -20.12 -4.52
C PHE A 71 -1.14 -19.03 -4.58
N ASN A 72 -1.10 -18.24 -5.65
CA ASN A 72 -0.21 -17.10 -5.77
C ASN A 72 -0.48 -16.05 -4.67
N ALA A 73 -1.74 -15.76 -4.36
CA ALA A 73 -2.06 -14.86 -3.24
C ALA A 73 -1.53 -15.41 -1.90
N ASN A 74 -1.72 -16.71 -1.63
CA ASN A 74 -1.19 -17.37 -0.43
C ASN A 74 0.34 -17.37 -0.38
N LEU A 75 1.00 -17.56 -1.53
CA LEU A 75 2.45 -17.51 -1.65
C LEU A 75 3.00 -16.11 -1.37
N GLN A 76 2.32 -15.07 -1.85
CA GLN A 76 2.69 -13.69 -1.58
C GLN A 76 2.53 -13.35 -0.09
N GLU A 77 1.43 -13.77 0.54
CA GLU A 77 1.24 -13.61 1.99
C GLU A 77 2.34 -14.33 2.79
N PHE A 78 2.70 -15.55 2.38
CA PHE A 78 3.82 -16.28 2.97
C PHE A 78 5.13 -15.49 2.89
N ALA A 79 5.50 -15.00 1.69
CA ALA A 79 6.73 -14.26 1.48
C ALA A 79 6.79 -12.97 2.33
N GLN A 80 5.68 -12.24 2.39
CA GLN A 80 5.56 -11.03 3.21
C GLN A 80 5.73 -11.33 4.70
N ARG A 81 5.08 -12.37 5.22
CA ARG A 81 5.20 -12.77 6.63
C ARG A 81 6.60 -13.24 6.98
N VAL A 82 7.24 -14.02 6.12
CA VAL A 82 8.64 -14.43 6.30
C VAL A 82 9.55 -13.21 6.38
N SER A 83 9.39 -12.24 5.47
CA SER A 83 10.17 -11.01 5.50
C SER A 83 9.96 -10.22 6.80
N TYR A 84 8.73 -10.16 7.30
CA TYR A 84 8.43 -9.51 8.58
C TYR A 84 9.09 -10.23 9.76
N ILE A 85 9.02 -11.56 9.82
CA ILE A 85 9.67 -12.36 10.87
C ILE A 85 11.19 -12.18 10.85
N CYS A 86 11.82 -12.23 9.68
CA CYS A 86 13.25 -11.97 9.55
C CYS A 86 13.61 -10.55 10.00
N GLY A 87 12.77 -9.56 9.68
CA GLY A 87 12.94 -8.19 10.19
C GLY A 87 12.87 -8.10 11.72
N LEU A 88 11.97 -8.84 12.36
CA LEU A 88 11.88 -8.90 13.82
C LEU A 88 13.12 -9.57 14.45
N GLU A 89 13.60 -10.64 13.84
CA GLU A 89 14.77 -11.40 14.30
C GLU A 89 16.05 -10.57 14.18
N THR A 90 16.29 -9.97 13.01
CA THR A 90 17.42 -9.05 12.79
C THR A 90 17.33 -7.81 13.68
N GLY A 91 16.10 -7.36 14.00
CA GLY A 91 15.85 -6.29 14.96
C GLY A 91 15.99 -6.70 16.44
N GLY A 92 16.34 -7.97 16.72
CA GLY A 92 16.50 -8.51 18.07
C GLY A 92 15.22 -8.59 18.89
N LYS A 93 14.04 -8.56 18.25
CA LYS A 93 12.73 -8.61 18.90
C LYS A 93 12.26 -10.02 19.21
N ILE A 94 12.72 -10.98 18.43
CA ILE A 94 12.50 -12.42 18.60
C ILE A 94 13.83 -13.15 18.43
N THR A 95 13.94 -14.35 19.00
CA THR A 95 15.15 -15.18 18.81
C THR A 95 15.13 -15.87 17.46
N SER A 96 16.31 -16.32 17.00
CA SER A 96 16.41 -17.09 15.75
C SER A 96 15.64 -18.41 15.82
N ASP A 97 15.58 -19.07 16.99
CA ASP A 97 14.78 -20.28 17.20
C ASP A 97 13.27 -19.99 17.10
N GLU A 98 12.82 -18.87 17.66
CA GLU A 98 11.44 -18.45 17.56
C GLU A 98 11.07 -18.13 16.11
N ALA A 99 11.90 -17.35 15.41
CA ALA A 99 11.73 -17.04 14.00
C ALA A 99 11.64 -18.31 13.14
N TYR A 100 12.55 -19.26 13.34
CA TYR A 100 12.54 -20.54 12.64
C TYR A 100 11.23 -21.31 12.85
N ASN A 101 10.76 -21.41 14.10
CA ASN A 101 9.52 -22.12 14.40
C ASN A 101 8.29 -21.46 13.76
N GLN A 102 8.23 -20.12 13.75
CA GLN A 102 7.16 -19.38 13.08
C GLN A 102 7.19 -19.59 11.55
N ILE A 103 8.36 -19.48 10.91
CA ILE A 103 8.52 -19.72 9.46
C ILE A 103 8.16 -21.17 9.11
N LYS A 104 8.56 -22.14 9.93
CA LYS A 104 8.20 -23.54 9.75
C LYS A 104 6.70 -23.78 9.83
N ALA A 105 5.99 -23.08 10.70
CA ALA A 105 4.53 -23.14 10.78
C ALA A 105 3.88 -22.56 9.51
N LEU A 106 4.35 -21.40 9.03
CA LEU A 106 3.89 -20.79 7.78
C LEU A 106 4.11 -21.69 6.57
N TRP A 107 5.27 -22.36 6.50
CA TRP A 107 5.58 -23.31 5.43
C TRP A 107 4.59 -24.49 5.41
N LYS A 108 4.26 -25.05 6.58
CA LYS A 108 3.24 -26.11 6.68
C LYS A 108 1.87 -25.64 6.19
N GLN A 109 1.48 -24.41 6.52
CA GLN A 109 0.22 -23.82 6.05
C GLN A 109 0.21 -23.65 4.53
N LEU A 110 1.30 -23.14 3.95
CA LEU A 110 1.43 -22.96 2.50
C LEU A 110 1.36 -24.30 1.75
N LYS A 111 2.04 -25.34 2.26
CA LYS A 111 1.97 -26.69 1.68
C LYS A 111 0.55 -27.24 1.70
N LYS A 112 -0.14 -27.16 2.84
CA LYS A 112 -1.54 -27.59 2.96
C LYS A 112 -2.46 -26.81 2.02
N SER A 113 -2.22 -25.51 1.86
CA SER A 113 -2.97 -24.68 0.91
C SER A 113 -2.80 -25.18 -0.53
N ARG A 114 -1.56 -25.50 -0.95
CA ARG A 114 -1.29 -26.10 -2.26
C ARG A 114 -2.03 -27.42 -2.42
N GLU A 115 -1.92 -28.32 -1.45
CA GLU A 115 -2.60 -29.62 -1.51
C GLU A 115 -4.12 -29.45 -1.66
N LEU A 116 -4.75 -28.56 -0.88
CA LEU A 116 -6.20 -28.32 -0.94
C LEU A 116 -6.66 -27.70 -2.27
N LEU A 117 -5.90 -26.75 -2.82
CA LEU A 117 -6.24 -26.08 -4.07
C LEU A 117 -6.10 -27.02 -5.28
N PHE A 118 -5.17 -27.97 -5.22
CA PHE A 118 -4.81 -28.85 -6.34
C PHE A 118 -5.22 -30.32 -6.15
N ALA A 119 -5.90 -30.68 -5.07
CA ALA A 119 -6.28 -32.07 -4.73
C ALA A 119 -7.10 -32.81 -5.81
N ASN A 120 -7.79 -32.08 -6.70
CA ASN A 120 -8.65 -32.65 -7.73
C ASN A 120 -8.05 -32.56 -9.15
N LEU A 121 -6.78 -32.18 -9.28
CA LEU A 121 -6.13 -32.13 -10.58
C LEU A 121 -5.48 -33.50 -10.88
N PRO A 122 -5.59 -33.99 -12.12
CA PRO A 122 -4.78 -35.12 -12.56
C PRO A 122 -3.29 -34.76 -12.37
N PRO A 123 -2.43 -35.75 -12.08
CA PRO A 123 -1.00 -35.50 -11.93
C PRO A 123 -0.47 -34.81 -13.20
N GLU A 124 0.15 -33.65 -13.03
CA GLU A 124 0.83 -33.00 -14.15
C GLU A 124 1.99 -33.90 -14.58
N GLU A 125 2.03 -34.23 -15.87
CA GLU A 125 3.18 -34.88 -16.47
C GLU A 125 4.38 -33.94 -16.29
N GLU A 126 5.29 -34.31 -15.39
CA GLU A 126 6.63 -33.74 -15.33
C GLU A 126 7.29 -34.02 -16.67
N ASN A 127 7.13 -33.13 -17.64
CA ASN A 127 7.95 -33.15 -18.84
C ASN A 127 9.33 -32.63 -18.44
N SER A 128 10.14 -33.55 -17.90
CA SER A 128 11.58 -33.42 -17.77
C SER A 128 12.17 -33.29 -19.17
N SER A 129 12.15 -32.09 -19.73
CA SER A 129 13.05 -31.76 -20.81
C SER A 129 14.43 -31.49 -20.20
N ASP A 130 15.11 -32.59 -19.88
CA ASP A 130 16.56 -32.64 -20.08
C ASP A 130 16.79 -32.32 -21.55
N ILE A 131 17.34 -31.14 -21.83
CA ILE A 131 18.04 -30.85 -23.08
C ILE A 131 19.38 -30.24 -22.66
N ASP A 132 20.41 -31.04 -22.94
CA ASP A 132 21.87 -30.87 -22.79
C ASP A 132 22.43 -29.44 -22.61
#